data_AF-A0AAX2AHV8-F1
#
_entry.id   AF-A0AAX2AHV8-F1
#
_cell.length_a   1.000
_cell.length_b   1.000
_cell.length_c   1.000
_cell.angle_alpha   90.00
_cell.angle_beta   90.00
_cell.angle_gamma   90.00
#
_symmetry.space_group_name_H-M   'P 1'
#
loop_
_entity.id
_entity.type
_entity.pdbx_description
1 polymer ?
#
loop_
_entity_poly.entity_id
_entity_poly.type
_entity_poly.pdbx_seq_one_letter_code
_entity_poly.pdbx_strand_id
1 'polypeptide(L)' 'MPLTTEEFDILLNKCKLTKKEFANIFEIEPRTVYNWVNSQKNIPYWVKPFLEHYYNSKKYEAIKNILNETIEIE' A
#
# COMPACT_ATOMS: atom_id res chain seq x y z
N MET A 1 15.60 -7.47 -7.53
CA MET A 1 14.61 -8.09 -8.44
C MET A 1 13.44 -7.14 -8.62
N PRO A 2 12.85 -7.05 -9.82
CA PRO A 2 11.60 -6.34 -10.01
C PRO A 2 10.51 -6.98 -9.13
N LEU A 3 9.62 -6.14 -8.57
CA LEU A 3 8.47 -6.59 -7.79
C LEU A 3 7.60 -7.47 -8.70
N THR A 4 7.30 -8.69 -8.27
CA THR A 4 6.41 -9.57 -9.03
C THR A 4 4.95 -9.18 -8.83
N THR A 5 4.09 -9.63 -9.74
CA THR A 5 2.62 -9.50 -9.60
C THR A 5 2.12 -10.10 -8.28
N GLU A 6 2.63 -11.27 -7.91
CA GLU A 6 2.23 -11.95 -6.68
C GLU A 6 2.66 -11.15 -5.44
N GLU A 7 3.90 -10.66 -5.43
CA GLU A 7 4.41 -9.82 -4.34
C GLU A 7 3.62 -8.50 -4.22
N PHE A 8 3.25 -7.90 -5.36
CA PHE A 8 2.42 -6.69 -5.38
C PHE A 8 1.04 -6.94 -4.77
N ASP A 9 0.37 -8.03 -5.14
CA ASP A 9 -0.94 -8.38 -4.61
C ASP A 9 -0.88 -8.70 -3.10
N ILE A 10 0.18 -9.37 -2.64
CA ILE A 10 0.43 -9.60 -1.21
C ILE A 10 0.59 -8.27 -0.46
N LEU A 11 1.36 -7.31 -0.99
CA LEU A 11 1.59 -6.02 -0.35
C LEU A 11 0.31 -5.16 -0.30
N LEU A 12 -0.48 -5.15 -1.37
CA LEU A 12 -1.78 -4.48 -1.40
C LEU A 12 -2.74 -5.04 -0.34
N ASN A 13 -2.82 -6.37 -0.23
CA ASN A 13 -3.65 -7.04 0.77
C ASN A 13 -3.19 -6.70 2.21
N LYS A 14 -1.88 -6.66 2.47
CA LYS A 14 -1.34 -6.19 3.77
C LYS A 14 -1.76 -4.76 4.09
N CYS A 15 -1.81 -3.90 3.08
CA CYS A 15 -2.24 -2.50 3.20
C CYS A 15 -3.77 -2.34 3.24
N LYS A 16 -4.55 -3.43 3.08
CA LYS A 16 -6.00 -3.40 2.89
C LYS A 16 -6.42 -2.47 1.74
N LEU A 17 -5.66 -2.50 0.65
CA LEU A 17 -5.93 -1.72 -0.55
C LEU A 17 -6.30 -2.65 -1.71
N THR A 18 -7.30 -2.25 -2.47
CA THR A 18 -7.53 -2.76 -3.83
C THR A 18 -6.61 -2.05 -4.83
N LYS A 19 -6.42 -2.63 -6.01
CA LYS A 19 -5.68 -1.99 -7.12
C LYS A 19 -6.30 -0.64 -7.54
N LYS A 20 -7.63 -0.50 -7.42
CA LYS A 20 -8.37 0.73 -7.71
C LYS A 20 -8.08 1.80 -6.66
N GLU A 21 -8.13 1.46 -5.37
CA GLU A 21 -7.78 2.40 -4.30
C GLU A 21 -6.33 2.83 -4.36
N PHE A 22 -5.42 1.89 -4.65
CA PHE A 22 -4.03 2.22 -4.90
C PHE A 22 -3.86 3.21 -6.05
N ALA A 23 -4.55 2.99 -7.19
CA ALA A 23 -4.51 3.92 -8.32
C ALA A 23 -5.00 5.32 -7.93
N ASN A 24 -6.06 5.41 -7.13
CA ASN A 24 -6.62 6.67 -6.66
C ASN A 24 -5.64 7.46 -5.78
N ILE A 25 -4.78 6.80 -4.99
CA ILE A 25 -3.76 7.47 -4.15
C ILE A 25 -2.79 8.30 -5.01
N PHE A 26 -2.48 7.82 -6.21
CA PHE A 26 -1.54 8.48 -7.14
C PHE A 26 -2.25 9.27 -8.24
N GLU A 27 -3.58 9.38 -8.17
CA GLU A 27 -4.41 10.03 -9.21
C GLU A 27 -4.15 9.46 -10.61
N ILE A 28 -3.81 8.17 -10.69
CA ILE A 28 -3.62 7.46 -11.95
C ILE A 28 -4.85 6.64 -12.28
N GLU A 29 -5.07 6.40 -13.56
CA GLU A 29 -6.16 5.55 -14.00
C GLU A 29 -5.96 4.10 -13.50
N PRO A 30 -6.99 3.44 -12.92
CA PRO A 30 -6.89 2.05 -12.48
C PRO A 30 -6.39 1.10 -13.57
N ARG A 31 -6.77 1.34 -14.84
CA ARG A 31 -6.28 0.58 -16.01
C ARG A 31 -4.75 0.56 -16.10
N THR A 32 -4.06 1.62 -15.71
CA THR A 32 -2.60 1.69 -15.66
C THR A 32 -2.02 0.65 -14.68
N VAL A 33 -2.60 0.53 -13.49
CA VAL A 33 -2.18 -0.46 -12.48
C VAL A 33 -2.47 -1.88 -12.95
N TYR A 34 -3.63 -2.13 -13.57
CA TYR A 34 -3.94 -3.43 -14.17
C TYR A 34 -2.96 -3.81 -15.29
N ASN A 35 -2.49 -2.84 -16.08
CA ASN A 35 -1.53 -3.08 -17.15
C ASN A 35 -0.14 -3.47 -16.64
N TRP A 36 0.29 -3.00 -15.46
CA TRP A 36 1.55 -3.47 -14.85
C TRP A 36 1.48 -4.97 -14.54
N VAL A 37 0.34 -5.40 -14.04
CA VAL A 37 0.11 -6.77 -13.57
C VAL A 37 -0.10 -7.76 -14.72
N ASN A 38 -0.89 -7.38 -15.72
CA ASN A 38 -1.32 -8.29 -16.80
C ASN A 38 -0.36 -8.34 -18.00
N SER A 39 0.43 -7.28 -18.24
CA SER A 39 1.23 -7.16 -19.46
C SER A 39 2.70 -7.58 -19.30
N GLN A 40 3.10 -8.15 -18.15
CA GLN A 40 4.52 -8.29 -17.74
C GLN A 40 5.27 -6.94 -17.80
N LYS A 41 4.55 -5.81 -17.79
CA LYS A 41 5.15 -4.48 -17.77
C LYS A 41 5.64 -4.24 -16.35
N ASN A 42 6.95 -4.03 -16.20
CA ASN A 42 7.61 -3.84 -14.91
C ASN A 42 6.79 -2.93 -14.00
N ILE A 43 6.33 -3.48 -12.87
CA ILE A 43 5.77 -2.69 -11.78
C ILE A 43 6.82 -1.64 -11.39
N PRO A 44 6.47 -0.34 -11.30
CA PRO A 44 7.46 0.69 -11.02
C PRO A 44 8.21 0.41 -9.72
N TYR A 45 9.53 0.65 -9.73
CA TYR A 45 10.41 0.30 -8.61
C TYR A 45 10.00 0.95 -7.27
N TRP A 46 9.32 2.09 -7.31
CA TRP A 46 8.87 2.84 -6.14
C TRP A 46 7.63 2.22 -5.46
N VAL A 47 6.90 1.33 -6.13
CA VAL A 47 5.67 0.74 -5.60
C VAL A 47 5.95 -0.08 -4.34
N LYS A 48 7.03 -0.87 -4.34
CA LYS A 48 7.43 -1.67 -3.18
C LYS A 48 7.72 -0.82 -1.93
N PRO A 49 8.68 0.12 -1.95
CA PRO A 49 8.95 0.94 -0.77
C PRO A 49 7.74 1.77 -0.35
N PHE A 50 6.92 2.25 -1.29
CA PHE A 50 5.69 2.95 -0.93
C PHE A 50 4.74 2.06 -0.11
N LEU A 51 4.42 0.85 -0.57
CA LEU A 51 3.51 -0.04 0.14
C LEU A 51 4.07 -0.48 1.50
N GLU A 52 5.37 -0.72 1.60
CA GLU A 52 6.03 -1.05 2.86
C GLU A 52 5.93 0.11 3.87
N HIS A 53 6.20 1.35 3.44
CA HIS A 53 6.05 2.53 4.30
C HIS A 53 4.60 2.85 4.63
N TYR A 54 3.67 2.68 3.69
CA TYR A 54 2.24 2.87 3.91
C TYR A 54 1.71 1.89 4.96
N TYR A 55 2.11 0.63 4.91
CA TYR A 55 1.75 -0.36 5.92
C TYR A 55 2.30 0.00 7.31
N ASN A 56 3.57 0.40 7.37
CA ASN A 56 4.22 0.78 8.62
C ASN A 56 3.62 2.05 9.23
N SER A 57 3.25 3.05 8.42
CA SER A 57 2.60 4.27 8.92
C SER A 57 1.22 3.95 9.51
N LYS A 58 0.43 3.08 8.88
CA LYS A 58 -0.86 2.63 9.44
C LYS A 58 -0.72 1.91 10.77
N LYS A 59 0.31 1.08 10.94
CA LYS A 59 0.62 0.45 12.24
C LYS A 59 0.99 1.47 13.31
N TYR A 60 1.83 2.44 12.94
CA TYR A 60 2.24 3.50 13.86
C TYR A 60 1.04 4.32 14.32
N GLU A 61 0.17 4.76 13.41
CA GLU A 61 -1.05 5.50 13.76
C GLU A 61 -1.96 4.70 14.68
N ALA A 62 -2.12 3.38 14.44
CA ALA A 62 -2.91 2.52 15.33
C ALA A 62 -2.33 2.47 16.76
N ILE A 63 -1.00 2.34 16.90
CA ILE A 63 -0.33 2.34 18.20
C ILE A 63 -0.45 3.71 18.88
N LYS A 64 -0.23 4.79 18.13
CA LYS A 64 -0.33 6.16 18.62
C LYS A 64 -1.72 6.48 19.17
N ASN A 65 -2.77 6.03 18.48
CA ASN A 65 -4.16 6.22 18.94
C ASN A 65 -4.42 5.49 20.26
N ILE A 66 -3.99 4.22 20.38
CA ILE A 66 -4.12 3.46 21.64
C ILE A 66 -3.38 4.16 22.79
N LEU A 67 -2.17 4.67 22.54
CA LEU A 67 -1.40 5.38 23.56
C LEU A 67 -2.09 6.67 24.00
N ASN A 68 -2.62 7.47 23.07
CA ASN A 68 -3.33 8.69 23.40
C ASN A 68 -4.60 8.42 24.24
N GLU A 69 -5.40 7.42 23.85
CA GLU A 69 -6.59 6.99 24.61
C GLU A 69 -6.25 6.53 26.03
N THR A 70 -5.08 5.90 26.22
CA THR A 70 -4.63 5.42 27.54
C THR A 70 -4.09 6.55 28.42
N ILE A 71 -3.56 7.61 27.82
CA ILE A 71 -2.97 8.76 28.55
C ILE A 71 -4.05 9.79 28.93
N GLU A 72 -5.18 9.85 28.20
CA GLU A 72 -6.31 10.75 28.49
C GLU A 72 -7.21 10.31 29.67
N ILE A 73 -6.75 9.42 30.55
CA ILE A 73 -7.45 9.04 31.77
C ILE A 73 -6.88 9.82 32.96
N GLU A 74 -7.41 11.03 33.18
CA GLU A 74 -7.37 11.75 34.47
C GLU A 74 -8.61 11.43 35.31
#